data_AF-A0A1E7PZW9-F1
#
_entry.id   AF-A0A1E7PZW9-F1
#
_cell.length_a   1.000
_cell.length_b   1.000
_cell.length_c   1.000
_cell.angle_alpha   90.00
_cell.angle_beta   90.00
_cell.angle_gamma   90.00
#
_symmetry.space_group_name_H-M   'P 1'
#
loop_
_entity.id
_entity.type
_entity.pdbx_description
1 polymer ?
#
loop_
_entity_poly.entity_id
_entity_poly.type
_entity_poly.pdbx_seq_one_letter_code
_entity_poly.pdbx_strand_id
1 'polypeptide(L)'
;MARKPKRRKNHSAAARDQRLFANSRVWTWEGLVSPDNGQKYTTAERLLPFGWVDMGDDLAQHLVKRPRNWLVAVRALCRAPDGVSWMESRYFDLPSYSIQQVAELYHELRADALKAQRTAQVYDMGWICQTWHGKKPDDPLELWHYQYAPAEAIRQVTNDEKLIARMAGPGYSQERYDRWQQVNVEYLEERKRELEKEKAA
;
A
#
# COMPACT_ATOMS: atom_id res chain seq x y z
N MET A 1 -20.95 -3.39 51.93
CA MET A 1 -20.76 -3.94 50.57
C MET A 1 -19.26 -4.02 50.26
N ALA A 2 -18.70 -5.23 50.14
CA ALA A 2 -17.26 -5.39 49.88
C ALA A 2 -16.94 -4.98 48.44
N ARG A 3 -16.03 -4.01 48.25
CA ARG A 3 -15.52 -3.61 46.94
C ARG A 3 -14.76 -4.81 46.33
N LYS A 4 -15.25 -5.34 45.21
CA LYS A 4 -14.56 -6.39 44.44
C LYS A 4 -13.11 -5.95 44.15
N PRO A 5 -12.11 -6.81 44.37
CA PRO A 5 -10.72 -6.46 44.11
C PRO A 5 -10.54 -6.11 42.62
N LYS A 6 -9.91 -4.95 42.35
CA LYS A 6 -9.59 -4.51 40.99
C LYS A 6 -8.62 -5.50 40.37
N ARG A 7 -9.14 -6.40 39.52
CA ARG A 7 -8.33 -7.32 38.72
C ARG A 7 -7.41 -6.49 37.82
N ARG A 8 -6.10 -6.50 38.08
CA ARG A 8 -5.12 -5.84 37.21
C ARG A 8 -5.23 -6.45 35.81
N LYS A 9 -5.36 -5.62 34.77
CA LYS A 9 -5.35 -6.08 33.38
C LYS A 9 -4.00 -6.73 33.11
N ASN A 10 -3.98 -8.03 32.79
CA ASN A 10 -2.77 -8.67 32.31
C ASN A 10 -2.34 -8.00 30.99
N HIS A 11 -1.07 -7.62 30.91
CA HIS A 11 -0.51 -7.03 29.69
C HIS A 11 -0.41 -8.12 28.61
N SER A 12 -1.35 -8.12 27.66
CA SER A 12 -1.28 -9.00 26.50
C SER A 12 -0.09 -8.62 25.61
N ALA A 13 0.76 -9.61 25.28
CA ALA A 13 1.86 -9.43 24.33
C ALA A 13 1.33 -9.03 22.94
N ALA A 14 0.21 -9.61 22.50
CA ALA A 14 -0.43 -9.26 21.23
C ALA A 14 -0.92 -7.82 21.22
N ALA A 15 -1.52 -7.34 22.31
CA ALA A 15 -1.95 -5.94 22.41
C ALA A 15 -0.79 -4.94 22.48
N ARG A 16 0.41 -5.37 22.93
CA ARG A 16 1.62 -4.54 22.87
C ARG A 16 2.19 -4.51 21.46
N ASP A 17 2.20 -5.65 20.77
CA ASP A 17 2.64 -5.77 19.39
C ASP A 17 1.79 -4.90 18.44
N GLN A 18 0.47 -4.98 18.54
CA GLN A 18 -0.42 -4.14 17.73
C GLN A 18 -0.24 -2.64 17.99
N ARG A 19 0.06 -2.25 19.24
CA ARG A 19 0.38 -0.85 19.57
C ARG A 19 1.75 -0.44 19.06
N LEU A 20 2.74 -1.33 19.12
CA LEU A 20 4.06 -1.07 18.58
C LEU A 20 3.97 -0.78 17.09
N PHE A 21 3.23 -1.59 16.34
CA PHE A 21 3.07 -1.39 14.91
C PHE A 21 1.84 -0.56 14.56
N ALA A 22 1.27 0.21 15.49
CA ALA A 22 0.21 1.15 15.12
C ALA A 22 0.82 2.22 14.18
N ASN A 23 0.14 2.51 13.06
CA ASN A 23 0.59 3.48 12.05
C ASN A 23 1.92 3.10 11.38
N SER A 24 2.05 1.82 11.05
CA SER A 24 3.11 1.32 10.18
C SER A 24 2.53 1.07 8.80
N ARG A 25 3.32 1.28 7.75
CA ARG A 25 2.89 1.02 6.38
C ARG A 25 3.89 0.19 5.62
N VAL A 26 3.40 -0.54 4.64
CA VAL A 26 4.15 -1.35 3.70
C VAL A 26 3.62 -1.04 2.31
N TRP A 27 4.49 -0.73 1.35
CA TRP A 27 4.05 -0.39 0.01
C TRP A 27 5.09 -0.74 -1.05
N THR A 28 4.61 -0.84 -2.29
CA THR A 28 5.46 -1.00 -3.47
C THR A 28 4.74 -0.47 -4.71
N TRP A 29 5.53 -0.11 -5.72
CA TRP A 29 5.04 0.31 -7.03
C TRP A 29 5.70 -0.55 -8.10
N GLU A 30 4.90 -1.05 -9.04
CA GLU A 30 5.30 -2.02 -10.04
C GLU A 30 6.34 -1.48 -11.03
N GLY A 31 6.23 -0.20 -11.37
CA GLY A 31 7.10 0.55 -12.27
C GLY A 31 8.30 1.20 -11.58
N LEU A 32 8.39 1.14 -10.25
CA LEU A 32 9.57 1.62 -9.52
C LEU A 32 10.54 0.48 -9.24
N VAL A 33 11.78 0.71 -9.63
CA VAL A 33 12.92 -0.16 -9.35
C VAL A 33 14.01 0.66 -8.67
N SER A 34 14.78 0.02 -7.79
CA SER A 34 15.95 0.67 -7.22
C SER A 34 16.93 1.04 -8.33
N PRO A 35 17.44 2.28 -8.36
CA PRO A 35 18.44 2.70 -9.34
C PRO A 35 19.77 1.94 -9.19
N ASP A 36 20.05 1.40 -8.00
CA ASP A 36 21.35 0.77 -7.70
C ASP A 36 21.46 -0.66 -8.24
N ASN A 37 20.35 -1.40 -8.27
CA ASN A 37 20.36 -2.83 -8.60
C ASN A 37 19.16 -3.31 -9.43
N GLY A 38 18.27 -2.40 -9.83
CA GLY A 38 17.10 -2.71 -10.67
C GLY A 38 16.05 -3.59 -10.00
N GLN A 39 16.16 -3.86 -8.69
CA GLN A 39 15.20 -4.69 -7.97
C GLN A 39 14.00 -3.88 -7.48
N LYS A 40 12.85 -4.55 -7.39
CA LYS A 40 11.65 -4.00 -6.74
C LYS A 40 11.74 -4.25 -5.25
N TYR A 41 11.67 -3.19 -4.47
CA TYR A 41 11.61 -3.31 -3.02
C TYR A 41 10.23 -2.95 -2.51
N THR A 42 9.76 -3.78 -1.60
CA THR A 42 8.67 -3.41 -0.71
C THR A 42 9.27 -2.54 0.39
N THR A 43 8.78 -1.31 0.50
CA THR A 43 9.23 -0.36 1.52
C THR A 43 8.33 -0.49 2.74
N ALA A 44 8.92 -0.65 3.92
CA ALA A 44 8.20 -0.66 5.19
C ALA A 44 8.60 0.57 6.01
N GLU A 45 7.62 1.32 6.49
CA GLU A 45 7.86 2.57 7.22
C GLU A 45 7.00 2.63 8.48
N ARG A 46 7.46 3.43 9.43
CA ARG A 46 6.73 3.78 10.64
C ARG A 46 6.48 5.28 10.72
N LEU A 47 5.28 5.67 11.13
CA LEU A 47 5.01 7.06 11.46
C LEU A 47 5.58 7.39 12.86
N LEU A 48 6.51 8.35 12.89
CA LEU A 48 7.06 8.98 14.08
C LEU A 48 6.65 10.47 14.11
N PRO A 49 6.82 11.20 15.24
CA PRO A 49 6.42 12.61 15.34
C PRO A 49 7.06 13.53 14.29
N PHE A 50 8.20 13.14 13.72
CA PHE A 50 8.93 13.89 12.70
C PHE A 50 8.69 13.37 11.27
N GLY A 51 7.83 12.36 11.09
CA GLY A 51 7.43 11.84 9.79
C GLY A 51 7.56 10.32 9.65
N TRP A 52 7.42 9.86 8.41
CA TRP A 52 7.65 8.46 8.04
C TRP A 52 9.14 8.16 8.02
N VAL A 53 9.51 7.03 8.60
CA VAL A 53 10.89 6.55 8.65
C VAL A 53 10.93 5.09 8.22
N ASP A 54 11.89 4.75 7.37
CA ASP A 54 12.13 3.38 6.94
C ASP A 54 12.40 2.47 8.13
N MET A 55 11.75 1.32 8.12
CA MET A 55 12.02 0.25 9.07
C MET A 55 13.22 -0.55 8.60
N GLY A 56 14.12 -0.89 9.54
CA GLY A 56 15.11 -1.93 9.28
C GLY A 56 14.45 -3.29 9.04
N ASP A 57 15.14 -4.18 8.32
CA ASP A 57 14.64 -5.47 7.85
C ASP A 57 13.97 -6.30 8.95
N ASP A 58 14.56 -6.37 10.14
CA ASP A 58 14.01 -7.13 11.27
C ASP A 58 12.62 -6.63 11.70
N LEU A 59 12.41 -5.30 11.69
CA LEU A 59 11.13 -4.71 12.04
C LEU A 59 10.11 -4.86 10.91
N ALA A 60 10.55 -4.72 9.66
CA ALA A 60 9.73 -4.95 8.47
C ALA A 60 9.22 -6.40 8.42
N GLN A 61 10.09 -7.37 8.69
CA GLN A 61 9.71 -8.79 8.77
C GLN A 61 8.71 -9.04 9.91
N HIS A 62 8.93 -8.45 11.09
CA HIS A 62 7.98 -8.56 12.20
C HIS A 62 6.61 -7.93 11.87
N LEU A 63 6.59 -6.84 11.10
CA LEU A 63 5.37 -6.15 10.67
C LEU A 63 4.50 -7.02 9.75
N VAL A 64 5.07 -7.87 8.91
CA VAL A 64 4.28 -8.72 8.00
C VAL A 64 3.97 -10.12 8.55
N LYS A 65 4.71 -10.58 9.57
CA LYS A 65 4.64 -11.96 10.08
C LYS A 65 3.41 -12.28 10.94
N ARG A 66 2.79 -11.28 11.58
CA ARG A 66 1.69 -11.50 12.53
C ARG A 66 0.37 -10.91 12.01
N PRO A 67 -0.77 -11.50 12.42
CA PRO A 67 -2.08 -10.92 12.10
C PRO A 67 -2.23 -9.52 12.69
N ARG A 68 -2.68 -8.57 11.87
CA ARG A 68 -2.91 -7.17 12.24
C ARG A 68 -4.16 -6.66 11.57
N ASN A 69 -4.62 -5.50 12.04
CA ASN A 69 -5.67 -4.80 11.32
C ASN A 69 -5.02 -3.98 10.21
N TRP A 70 -5.34 -4.28 8.96
CA TRP A 70 -4.80 -3.59 7.80
C TRP A 70 -5.87 -2.77 7.10
N LEU A 71 -5.47 -1.60 6.63
CA LEU A 71 -6.08 -0.89 5.53
C LEU A 71 -5.23 -1.18 4.32
N VAL A 72 -5.84 -1.68 3.25
CA VAL A 72 -5.13 -2.02 2.03
C VAL A 72 -5.72 -1.20 0.89
N ALA A 73 -4.85 -0.71 0.02
CA ALA A 73 -5.25 -0.02 -1.19
C ALA A 73 -4.38 -0.46 -2.37
N VAL A 74 -5.02 -0.78 -3.48
CA VAL A 74 -4.38 -1.00 -4.79
C VAL A 74 -4.71 0.19 -5.68
N ARG A 75 -3.71 0.71 -6.39
CA ARG A 75 -3.82 1.97 -7.13
C ARG A 75 -3.21 1.92 -8.50
N ALA A 76 -3.95 2.39 -9.49
CA ALA A 76 -3.41 2.74 -10.79
C ALA A 76 -3.18 4.26 -10.86
N LEU A 77 -1.96 4.64 -11.21
CA LEU A 77 -1.62 6.02 -11.54
C LEU A 77 -1.84 6.21 -13.03
N CYS A 78 -2.68 7.16 -13.37
CA CYS A 78 -3.13 7.37 -14.74
C CYS A 78 -2.70 8.73 -15.25
N ARG A 79 -2.44 8.80 -16.57
CA ARG A 79 -2.14 10.01 -17.30
C ARG A 79 -2.80 9.96 -18.68
N ALA A 80 -3.49 11.03 -19.03
CA ALA A 80 -4.10 11.21 -20.34
C ALA A 80 -3.07 11.79 -21.33
N PRO A 81 -3.33 11.67 -22.66
CA PRO A 81 -2.44 12.23 -23.68
C PRO A 81 -2.22 13.74 -23.59
N ASP A 82 -3.19 14.47 -23.03
CA ASP A 82 -3.11 15.91 -22.76
C ASP A 82 -2.27 16.26 -21.50
N GLY A 83 -1.77 15.24 -20.80
CA GLY A 83 -0.94 15.38 -19.60
C GLY A 83 -1.72 15.37 -18.28
N VAL A 84 -3.05 15.38 -18.31
CA VAL A 84 -3.87 15.33 -17.09
C VAL A 84 -3.63 14.01 -16.38
N SER A 85 -3.29 14.07 -15.08
CA SER A 85 -2.97 12.91 -14.27
C SER A 85 -4.01 12.70 -13.17
N TRP A 86 -4.40 11.46 -12.93
CA TRP A 86 -5.35 11.09 -11.86
C TRP A 86 -4.95 9.75 -11.25
N MET A 87 -5.71 9.35 -10.22
CA MET A 87 -5.46 8.14 -9.47
C MET A 87 -6.76 7.34 -9.34
N GLU A 88 -6.75 6.10 -9.81
CA GLU A 88 -7.83 5.15 -9.58
C GLU A 88 -7.43 4.25 -8.41
N SER A 89 -8.33 4.05 -7.45
CA SER A 89 -8.02 3.29 -6.23
C SER A 89 -9.13 2.31 -5.86
N ARG A 90 -8.73 1.14 -5.36
CA ARG A 90 -9.61 0.21 -4.64
C ARG A 90 -9.05 0.02 -3.25
N TYR A 91 -9.91 0.06 -2.24
CA TYR A 91 -9.52 -0.07 -0.84
C TYR A 91 -10.44 -1.03 -0.11
N PHE A 92 -9.89 -1.69 0.90
CA PHE A 92 -10.61 -2.59 1.79
C PHE A 92 -9.86 -2.68 3.12
N ASP A 93 -10.53 -3.22 4.13
CA ASP A 93 -9.93 -3.48 5.42
C ASP A 93 -9.90 -4.98 5.75
N LEU A 94 -8.85 -5.35 6.48
CA LEU A 94 -8.60 -6.71 6.94
C LEU A 94 -8.37 -6.67 8.45
N PRO A 95 -9.41 -6.83 9.27
CA PRO A 95 -9.23 -6.90 10.71
C PRO A 95 -8.56 -8.22 11.11
N SER A 96 -7.45 -8.12 11.85
CA SER A 96 -6.72 -9.25 12.43
C SER A 96 -6.32 -10.35 11.43
N TYR A 97 -5.75 -9.95 10.29
CA TYR A 97 -5.31 -10.84 9.22
C TYR A 97 -3.81 -10.75 8.97
N SER A 98 -3.20 -11.86 8.51
CA SER A 98 -1.83 -11.81 7.99
C SER A 98 -1.84 -11.27 6.57
N ILE A 99 -0.98 -10.29 6.27
CA ILE A 99 -0.88 -9.72 4.92
C ILE A 99 -0.39 -10.75 3.89
N GLN A 100 0.30 -11.80 4.33
CA GLN A 100 0.74 -12.90 3.45
C GLN A 100 -0.44 -13.75 2.94
N GLN A 101 -1.57 -13.75 3.66
CA GLN A 101 -2.74 -14.56 3.31
C GLN A 101 -3.67 -13.87 2.30
N VAL A 102 -3.36 -12.65 1.88
CA VAL A 102 -4.19 -11.85 0.96
C VAL A 102 -3.53 -11.62 -0.40
N ALA A 103 -2.60 -12.50 -0.78
CA ALA A 103 -1.99 -12.50 -2.11
C ALA A 103 -3.06 -12.62 -3.22
N GLU A 104 -4.02 -13.54 -3.08
CA GLU A 104 -5.12 -13.68 -4.06
C GLU A 104 -5.98 -12.42 -4.17
N LEU A 105 -6.24 -11.77 -3.03
CA LEU A 105 -7.05 -10.55 -2.99
C LEU A 105 -6.35 -9.37 -3.69
N TYR A 106 -5.02 -9.36 -3.72
CA TYR A 106 -4.28 -8.40 -4.54
C TYR A 106 -4.61 -8.57 -6.03
N HIS A 107 -4.64 -9.80 -6.54
CA HIS A 107 -4.92 -10.05 -7.96
C HIS A 107 -6.30 -9.56 -8.38
N GLU A 108 -7.31 -9.80 -7.54
CA GLU A 108 -8.68 -9.33 -7.76
C GLU A 108 -8.73 -7.80 -7.83
N LEU A 109 -8.11 -7.12 -6.87
CA LEU A 109 -8.16 -5.66 -6.77
C LEU A 109 -7.32 -4.98 -7.85
N ARG A 110 -6.22 -5.60 -8.25
CA ARG A 110 -5.41 -5.19 -9.39
C ARG A 110 -6.26 -5.21 -10.66
N ALA A 111 -7.00 -6.29 -10.88
CA ALA A 111 -7.90 -6.41 -12.03
C ALA A 111 -9.04 -5.37 -11.98
N ASP A 112 -9.65 -5.16 -10.81
CA ASP A 112 -10.74 -4.19 -10.65
C ASP A 112 -10.30 -2.73 -10.82
N ALA A 113 -9.10 -2.37 -10.35
CA ALA A 113 -8.52 -1.06 -10.57
C ALA A 113 -8.24 -0.81 -12.05
N LEU A 114 -7.69 -1.82 -12.75
CA LEU A 114 -7.43 -1.73 -14.19
C LEU A 114 -8.69 -1.75 -15.05
N LYS A 115 -9.74 -2.49 -14.67
CA LYS A 115 -10.99 -2.57 -15.43
C LYS A 115 -11.69 -1.22 -15.58
N ALA A 116 -11.49 -0.31 -14.64
CA ALA A 116 -12.05 1.05 -14.68
C ALA A 116 -11.29 1.99 -15.62
N GLN A 117 -10.13 1.59 -16.14
CA GLN A 117 -9.20 2.45 -16.86
C GLN A 117 -8.75 1.81 -18.18
N ARG A 118 -8.30 2.61 -19.15
CA ARG A 118 -7.61 2.06 -20.31
C ARG A 118 -6.17 1.78 -19.90
N THR A 119 -5.69 0.55 -20.07
CA THR A 119 -4.31 0.13 -19.73
C THR A 119 -3.26 1.10 -20.29
N ALA A 120 -3.46 1.64 -21.50
CA ALA A 120 -2.54 2.59 -22.13
C ALA A 120 -2.40 3.93 -21.37
N GLN A 121 -3.37 4.29 -20.53
CA GLN A 121 -3.34 5.51 -19.71
C GLN A 121 -2.66 5.28 -18.34
N VAL A 122 -2.50 4.03 -17.92
CA VAL A 122 -1.83 3.71 -16.66
C VAL A 122 -0.32 3.76 -16.89
N TYR A 123 0.38 4.49 -16.03
CA TYR A 123 1.84 4.59 -16.08
C TYR A 123 2.54 3.93 -14.89
N ASP A 124 1.79 3.63 -13.84
CA ASP A 124 2.25 2.77 -12.77
C ASP A 124 1.06 2.20 -12.01
N MET A 125 1.29 1.10 -11.31
CA MET A 125 0.35 0.53 -10.37
C MET A 125 1.10 0.06 -9.13
N GLY A 126 0.45 0.13 -7.98
CA GLY A 126 1.07 -0.27 -6.73
C GLY A 126 0.05 -0.56 -5.66
N TRP A 127 0.55 -1.02 -4.53
CA TRP A 127 -0.27 -1.21 -3.35
C TRP A 127 0.39 -0.60 -2.13
N ILE A 128 -0.46 -0.22 -1.18
CA ILE A 128 -0.03 0.21 0.14
C ILE A 128 -0.97 -0.38 1.19
N CYS A 129 -0.35 -0.92 2.23
CA CYS A 129 -1.02 -1.47 3.40
C CYS A 129 -0.58 -0.67 4.62
N GLN A 130 -1.53 -0.16 5.40
CA GLN A 130 -1.29 0.50 6.66
C GLN A 130 -1.96 -0.24 7.81
N THR A 131 -1.25 -0.39 8.92
CA THR A 131 -1.80 -0.94 10.16
C THR A 131 -2.53 0.13 10.98
N TRP A 132 -3.58 -0.29 11.67
CA TRP A 132 -4.26 0.54 12.68
C TRP A 132 -4.47 -0.22 13.99
N HIS A 133 -4.60 0.52 15.10
CA HIS A 133 -4.92 -0.04 16.40
C HIS A 133 -6.00 0.80 17.11
N GLY A 134 -7.04 0.14 17.61
CA GLY A 134 -8.13 0.79 18.34
C GLY A 134 -9.18 1.36 17.40
N LYS A 135 -9.02 2.61 16.97
CA LYS A 135 -9.94 3.26 16.02
C LYS A 135 -9.31 3.23 14.63
N LYS A 136 -10.08 2.78 13.63
CA LYS A 136 -9.70 2.92 12.23
C LYS A 136 -9.60 4.42 11.90
N PRO A 137 -8.56 4.86 11.19
CA PRO A 137 -8.51 6.19 10.61
C PRO A 137 -9.80 6.53 9.85
N ASP A 138 -10.45 7.63 10.21
CA ASP A 138 -11.65 8.11 9.51
C ASP A 138 -11.28 8.99 8.29
N ASP A 139 -9.99 9.32 8.14
CA ASP A 139 -9.57 10.47 7.36
C ASP A 139 -9.00 10.11 5.96
N PRO A 140 -9.58 10.63 4.86
CA PRO A 140 -8.93 10.65 3.56
C PRO A 140 -7.66 11.53 3.54
N LEU A 141 -7.36 12.29 4.59
CA LEU A 141 -6.12 13.05 4.84
C LEU A 141 -5.16 12.40 5.83
N GLU A 142 -5.32 11.12 6.19
CA GLU A 142 -4.24 10.40 6.88
C GLU A 142 -3.11 9.92 5.93
N LEU A 143 -3.12 10.39 4.66
CA LEU A 143 -2.02 10.48 3.67
C LEU A 143 -1.19 9.24 3.38
N TRP A 144 -1.50 8.12 4.02
CA TRP A 144 -0.94 6.83 3.73
C TRP A 144 -1.29 6.41 2.30
N HIS A 145 -2.42 6.87 1.78
CA HIS A 145 -2.87 6.57 0.44
C HIS A 145 -2.50 7.56 -0.66
N TYR A 146 -1.63 8.53 -0.42
CA TYR A 146 -1.17 9.44 -1.48
C TYR A 146 0.33 9.35 -1.76
N GLN A 147 1.05 8.40 -1.14
CA GLN A 147 2.44 8.15 -1.48
C GLN A 147 2.56 7.89 -2.99
N TYR A 148 3.30 8.75 -3.67
CA TYR A 148 3.54 8.80 -5.12
C TYR A 148 2.30 9.01 -6.00
N ALA A 149 1.23 9.58 -5.43
CA ALA A 149 0.08 10.01 -6.21
C ALA A 149 0.38 11.29 -7.01
N PRO A 150 -0.32 11.55 -8.14
CA PRO A 150 -0.21 12.82 -8.85
C PRO A 150 -0.52 14.01 -7.93
N ALA A 151 0.23 15.11 -8.09
CA ALA A 151 0.04 16.31 -7.27
C ALA A 151 -1.40 16.84 -7.36
N GLU A 152 -2.04 16.70 -8.52
CA GLU A 152 -3.43 17.07 -8.78
C GLU A 152 -4.41 16.30 -7.89
N ALA A 153 -4.17 15.00 -7.66
CA ALA A 153 -5.00 14.19 -6.79
C ALA A 153 -4.81 14.57 -5.32
N ILE A 154 -3.58 14.94 -4.93
CA ILE A 154 -3.27 15.37 -3.56
C ILE A 154 -3.91 16.73 -3.25
N ARG A 155 -3.90 17.66 -4.21
CA ARG A 155 -4.50 19.00 -4.05
C ARG A 155 -6.00 18.98 -3.79
N GLN A 156 -6.68 17.89 -4.12
CA GLN A 156 -8.11 17.73 -3.79
C GLN A 156 -8.36 17.62 -2.28
N VAL A 157 -7.32 17.27 -1.50
CA VAL A 157 -7.46 17.04 -0.06
C VAL A 157 -6.64 18.03 0.78
N THR A 158 -5.49 18.52 0.29
CA THR A 158 -4.63 19.45 1.05
C THR A 158 -4.04 20.55 0.16
N ASN A 159 -3.79 21.72 0.76
CA ASN A 159 -3.11 22.86 0.13
C ASN A 159 -1.67 23.07 0.66
N ASP A 160 -1.14 22.16 1.49
CA ASP A 160 0.23 22.24 1.99
C ASP A 160 1.23 21.78 0.91
N GLU A 161 1.92 22.72 0.27
CA GLU A 161 2.88 22.47 -0.80
C GLU A 161 4.05 21.58 -0.38
N LYS A 162 4.53 21.66 0.88
CA LYS A 162 5.62 20.79 1.35
C LYS A 162 5.14 19.35 1.43
N LEU A 163 3.92 19.17 1.91
CA LEU A 163 3.27 17.87 2.02
C LEU A 163 2.99 17.27 0.64
N ILE A 164 2.47 18.08 -0.29
CA ILE A 164 2.23 17.69 -1.69
C ILE A 164 3.54 17.26 -2.35
N ALA A 165 4.59 18.07 -2.26
CA ALA A 165 5.89 17.76 -2.87
C ALA A 165 6.49 16.44 -2.33
N ARG A 166 6.40 16.22 -1.02
CA ARG A 166 6.87 14.98 -0.39
C ARG A 166 6.11 13.75 -0.88
N MET A 167 4.80 13.88 -1.07
CA MET A 167 3.94 12.75 -1.42
C MET A 167 3.89 12.49 -2.92
N ALA A 168 4.02 13.50 -3.78
CA ALA A 168 3.94 13.32 -5.22
C ALA A 168 5.03 12.39 -5.78
N GLY A 169 6.16 12.30 -5.08
CA GLY A 169 7.26 11.42 -5.48
C GLY A 169 7.86 11.80 -6.83
N PRO A 170 8.42 10.82 -7.57
CA PRO A 170 9.03 11.09 -8.87
C PRO A 170 8.01 11.36 -9.98
N GLY A 171 6.71 11.11 -9.75
CA GLY A 171 5.66 11.34 -10.74
C GLY A 171 5.79 10.44 -11.99
N TYR A 172 5.25 10.93 -13.11
CA TYR A 172 5.33 10.26 -14.41
C TYR A 172 6.72 10.44 -15.04
N SER A 173 7.28 9.35 -15.56
CA SER A 173 8.38 9.36 -16.53
C SER A 173 8.11 8.32 -17.60
N GLN A 174 8.69 8.51 -18.80
CA GLN A 174 8.55 7.53 -19.88
C GLN A 174 9.13 6.17 -19.46
N GLU A 175 10.28 6.17 -18.77
CA GLU A 175 10.91 4.95 -18.24
C GLU A 175 9.99 4.19 -17.28
N ARG A 176 9.31 4.90 -16.37
CA ARG A 176 8.37 4.31 -15.41
C ARG A 176 7.16 3.71 -16.14
N TYR A 177 6.64 4.42 -17.14
CA TYR A 177 5.56 3.94 -18.00
C TYR A 177 5.97 2.66 -18.75
N ASP A 178 7.09 2.68 -19.45
CA ASP A 178 7.59 1.54 -20.25
C ASP A 178 7.84 0.33 -19.34
N ARG A 179 8.43 0.56 -18.16
CA ARG A 179 8.65 -0.49 -17.17
C ARG A 179 7.33 -1.07 -16.68
N TRP A 180 6.34 -0.23 -16.39
CA TRP A 180 5.02 -0.70 -15.98
C TRP A 180 4.34 -1.53 -17.07
N GLN A 181 4.38 -1.09 -18.34
CA GLN A 181 3.83 -1.86 -19.46
C GLN A 181 4.47 -3.25 -19.55
N GLN A 182 5.80 -3.31 -19.46
CA GLN A 182 6.54 -4.57 -19.46
C GLN A 182 6.10 -5.48 -18.31
N VAL A 183 6.08 -4.94 -17.08
CA VAL A 183 5.70 -5.70 -15.88
C VAL A 183 4.26 -6.20 -15.97
N ASN A 184 3.36 -5.41 -16.53
CA ASN A 184 1.97 -5.81 -16.68
C ASN A 184 1.82 -6.98 -17.66
N VAL A 185 2.61 -7.01 -18.75
CA VAL A 185 2.65 -8.15 -19.67
C VAL A 185 3.20 -9.40 -18.96
N GLU A 186 4.35 -9.26 -18.29
CA GLU A 186 4.98 -10.36 -17.53
C GLU A 186 4.01 -10.96 -16.49
N TYR A 187 3.32 -10.10 -15.74
CA TYR A 187 2.32 -10.48 -14.76
C TYR A 187 1.15 -11.26 -15.38
N LEU A 188 0.61 -10.80 -16.51
CA LEU A 188 -0.52 -11.46 -17.17
C LEU A 188 -0.13 -12.85 -17.69
N GLU A 189 1.09 -12.99 -18.21
CA GLU A 189 1.61 -14.28 -18.64
C GLU A 189 1.82 -15.24 -17.48
N GLU A 190 2.42 -14.78 -16.38
CA GLU A 190 2.61 -15.58 -15.17
C GLU A 190 1.27 -16.02 -14.58
N ARG A 191 0.33 -15.09 -14.43
CA ARG A 191 -1.00 -15.41 -13.89
C ARG A 191 -1.76 -16.40 -14.77
N LYS A 192 -1.62 -16.31 -16.09
CA LYS A 192 -2.19 -17.31 -17.01
C LYS A 192 -1.61 -18.69 -16.75
N ARG A 193 -0.28 -18.81 -16.59
CA ARG A 193 0.41 -20.08 -16.30
C ARG A 193 -0.02 -20.67 -14.95
N GLU A 194 -0.20 -19.84 -13.93
CA GLU A 194 -0.70 -20.28 -12.60
C GLU A 194 -2.11 -20.87 -12.70
N LEU A 195 -3.03 -20.14 -13.33
CA LEU A 195 -4.42 -20.59 -13.47
C LEU A 195 -4.54 -21.86 -14.32
N GLU A 196 -3.67 -22.06 -15.31
CA GLU A 196 -3.60 -23.31 -16.08
C GLU A 196 -3.12 -24.49 -15.21
N LYS A 197 -2.15 -24.27 -14.33
CA LYS A 197 -1.68 -25.31 -13.38
C LYS A 197 -2.76 -25.67 -12.37
N GLU A 198 -3.47 -24.68 -11.82
CA GLU A 198 -4.57 -24.90 -10.88
C GLU A 198 -5.72 -25.71 -11.51
N LYS A 199 -6.03 -25.47 -12.78
CA LYS A 199 -7.05 -26.25 -13.51
C LYS A 199 -6.62 -27.68 -13.83
N ALA A 200 -5.32 -27.94 -13.87
CA ALA A 200 -4.76 -29.25 -14.18
C ALA A 200 -4.52 -30.13 -12.94
N ALA A 201 -4.62 -29.55 -11.73
CA ALA A 201 -4.48 -30.21 -10.44
C ALA A 201 -5.85 -30.68 -9.89
#